data_AF-A0A212LXL8-F1
#
_entry.id   AF-A0A212LXL8-F1
#
_cell.length_a   1.000
_cell.length_b   1.000
_cell.length_c   1.000
_cell.angle_alpha   90.00
_cell.angle_beta   90.00
_cell.angle_gamma   90.00
#
_symmetry.space_group_name_H-M   'P 1'
#
loop_
_entity.id
_entity.type
_entity.pdbx_description
1 polymer ?
#
loop_
_entity_poly.entity_id
_entity_poly.type
_entity_poly.pdbx_seq_one_letter_code
_entity_poly.pdbx_strand_id
1 'polypeptide(L)'
;MFRLKDILPNTLKTIGLTKQYNTQSVIVHWQEIAGDEIASHAWPVSIQRGVLLLAVNNPVWSHHLMMLKPILMDKINTYLNEKLVFDIRFQAGNLQNYQNNQEDGVNIPLLQPAKLNSEELADLWQATAAIQDDSLRKKCYYVLIKQTALHKAKQQEGWKSCKRCNVLVPPAQVYCTICSIECKQETKQAITKLLTEAPWLTYKEVCQFVPCSPRQFHAAKKRLVHKLIHALFQPGWDKLNEATLVMLMTGVKPGRINDTMVDTVIGKIKVRLAEKVRRKSHVSAYRR
;
A
#
# COMPACT_ATOMS: atom_id res chain seq x y z
N MET A 1 25.34 -7.90 -24.52
CA MET A 1 25.27 -7.34 -23.15
C MET A 1 24.12 -6.35 -23.14
N PHE A 2 22.93 -6.76 -22.69
CA PHE A 2 21.74 -5.91 -22.73
C PHE A 2 21.86 -4.83 -21.65
N ARG A 3 21.73 -3.55 -22.02
CA ARG A 3 21.71 -2.46 -21.05
C ARG A 3 20.30 -2.38 -20.47
N LEU A 4 20.19 -2.05 -19.18
CA LEU A 4 18.91 -2.00 -18.47
C LEU A 4 17.87 -1.13 -19.18
N LYS A 5 18.32 -0.01 -19.77
CA LYS A 5 17.51 0.92 -20.57
C LYS A 5 16.79 0.30 -21.77
N ASP A 6 17.32 -0.80 -22.32
CA ASP A 6 16.77 -1.44 -23.52
C ASP A 6 15.75 -2.54 -23.14
N ILE A 7 15.88 -3.10 -21.93
CA ILE A 7 15.02 -4.18 -21.42
C ILE A 7 13.80 -3.60 -20.69
N LEU A 8 14.01 -2.54 -19.91
CA LEU A 8 12.99 -1.93 -19.05
C LEU A 8 11.69 -1.58 -19.82
N PRO A 9 11.73 -0.93 -21.00
CA PRO A 9 10.50 -0.55 -21.70
C PRO A 9 9.70 -1.76 -22.18
N ASN A 10 10.39 -2.80 -22.65
CA ASN A 10 9.76 -4.03 -23.13
C ASN A 10 9.14 -4.81 -21.97
N THR A 11 9.87 -4.93 -20.86
CA THR A 11 9.37 -5.57 -19.64
C THR A 11 8.16 -4.82 -19.08
N LEU A 12 8.20 -3.49 -18.98
CA LEU A 12 7.06 -2.70 -18.51
C LEU A 12 5.80 -2.87 -19.38
N LYS A 13 5.97 -3.03 -20.70
CA LYS A 13 4.88 -3.35 -21.63
C LYS A 13 4.31 -4.74 -21.39
N THR A 14 5.14 -5.76 -21.23
CA THR A 14 4.69 -7.14 -21.00
C THR A 14 3.88 -7.28 -19.71
N ILE A 15 4.24 -6.53 -18.66
CA ILE A 15 3.54 -6.58 -17.36
C ILE A 15 2.33 -5.61 -17.31
N GLY A 16 2.05 -4.86 -18.39
CA GLY A 16 0.93 -3.90 -18.45
C GLY A 16 1.08 -2.68 -17.55
N LEU A 17 2.30 -2.39 -17.07
CA LEU A 17 2.60 -1.30 -16.13
C LEU A 17 2.97 0.01 -16.83
N THR A 18 3.10 0.04 -18.15
CA THR A 18 3.50 1.22 -18.94
C THR A 18 2.69 2.47 -18.59
N LYS A 19 1.37 2.35 -18.42
CA LYS A 19 0.52 3.50 -18.07
C LYS A 19 0.79 4.05 -16.67
N GLN A 20 1.02 3.18 -15.69
CA GLN A 20 1.34 3.60 -14.33
C GLN A 20 2.73 4.21 -14.25
N TYR A 21 3.69 3.61 -14.96
CA TYR A 21 5.04 4.15 -15.09
C TYR A 21 5.03 5.55 -15.71
N ASN A 22 4.37 5.73 -16.86
CA ASN A 22 4.25 7.02 -17.53
C ASN A 22 3.57 8.05 -16.63
N THR A 23 2.52 7.65 -15.90
CA THR A 23 1.85 8.51 -14.92
C THR A 23 2.82 9.01 -13.84
N GLN A 24 3.60 8.10 -13.26
CA GLN A 24 4.56 8.44 -12.22
C GLN A 24 5.74 9.25 -12.78
N SER A 25 6.13 9.00 -14.03
CA SER A 25 7.22 9.73 -14.70
C SER A 25 6.91 11.23 -14.82
N VAL A 26 5.65 11.59 -15.12
CA VAL A 26 5.21 13.00 -15.14
C VAL A 26 5.32 13.65 -13.76
N ILE A 27 5.00 12.91 -12.70
CA ILE A 27 5.05 13.43 -11.32
C ILE A 27 6.50 13.67 -10.89
N VAL A 28 7.39 12.72 -11.21
CA VAL A 28 8.81 12.80 -10.83
C VAL A 28 9.53 13.90 -11.61
N HIS A 29 9.28 14.03 -12.91
CA HIS A 29 9.97 14.99 -13.80
C HIS A 29 9.13 16.24 -14.07
N TRP A 30 8.20 16.58 -13.17
CA TRP A 30 7.28 17.69 -13.37
C TRP A 30 7.99 19.02 -13.62
N GLN A 31 9.05 19.28 -12.87
CA GLN A 31 9.85 20.51 -13.00
C GLN A 31 10.47 20.63 -14.39
N GLU A 32 10.97 19.54 -14.95
CA GLU A 32 11.54 19.50 -16.31
C GLU A 32 10.45 19.73 -17.39
N ILE A 33 9.24 19.22 -17.17
CA ILE A 33 8.13 19.28 -18.13
C ILE A 33 7.44 20.66 -18.13
N ALA A 34 7.15 21.18 -16.94
CA ALA A 34 6.36 22.39 -16.75
C ALA A 34 7.21 23.66 -16.65
N GLY A 35 8.48 23.54 -16.23
CA GLY A 35 9.38 24.65 -15.93
C GLY A 35 9.23 25.15 -14.49
N ASP A 36 10.28 25.82 -14.00
CA ASP A 36 10.44 26.19 -12.59
C ASP A 36 9.29 27.06 -12.04
N GLU A 37 8.79 28.01 -12.83
CA GLU A 37 7.70 28.90 -12.41
C GLU A 37 6.38 28.15 -12.19
N ILE A 38 6.00 27.27 -13.12
CA ILE A 38 4.77 26.48 -13.01
C ILE A 38 4.93 25.43 -11.92
N ALA A 39 6.10 24.77 -11.82
CA ALA A 39 6.37 23.76 -10.80
C ALA A 39 6.34 24.35 -9.38
N SER A 40 6.71 25.62 -9.20
CA SER A 40 6.64 26.29 -7.89
C SER A 40 5.21 26.55 -7.40
N HIS A 41 4.24 26.60 -8.32
CA HIS A 41 2.86 27.03 -8.02
C HIS A 41 1.79 25.99 -8.35
N ALA A 42 2.14 24.94 -9.10
CA ALA A 42 1.27 23.83 -9.41
C ALA A 42 2.03 22.51 -9.45
N TRP A 43 1.43 21.45 -8.89
CA TRP A 43 2.04 20.13 -8.81
C TRP A 43 1.09 19.01 -9.24
N PRO A 44 1.55 18.03 -10.03
CA PRO A 44 0.75 16.91 -10.49
C PRO A 44 0.52 15.93 -9.35
N VAL A 45 -0.75 15.69 -9.03
CA VAL A 45 -1.15 14.78 -7.96
C VAL A 45 -1.37 13.38 -8.51
N SER A 46 -2.11 13.26 -9.61
CA SER A 46 -2.39 11.97 -10.24
C SER A 46 -2.93 12.14 -11.65
N ILE A 47 -2.75 11.11 -12.47
CA ILE A 47 -3.43 10.99 -13.77
C ILE A 47 -4.42 9.85 -13.68
N GLN A 48 -5.71 10.15 -13.84
CA GLN A 48 -6.77 9.15 -13.80
C GLN A 48 -7.64 9.26 -15.05
N ARG A 49 -7.77 8.14 -15.79
CA ARG A 49 -8.57 8.07 -17.03
C ARG A 49 -8.22 9.18 -18.03
N GLY A 50 -6.94 9.52 -18.10
CA GLY A 50 -6.39 10.57 -18.96
C GLY A 50 -6.72 12.00 -18.53
N VAL A 51 -7.16 12.20 -17.30
CA VAL A 51 -7.29 13.53 -16.69
C VAL A 51 -6.16 13.71 -15.67
N LEU A 52 -5.31 14.70 -15.88
CA LEU A 52 -4.28 15.10 -14.91
C LEU A 52 -4.90 16.02 -13.86
N LEU A 53 -4.75 15.65 -12.59
CA LEU A 53 -5.09 16.50 -11.45
C LEU A 53 -3.86 17.30 -11.03
N LEU A 54 -3.93 18.62 -11.14
CA LEU A 54 -2.92 19.56 -10.66
C LEU A 54 -3.40 20.21 -9.36
N ALA A 55 -2.64 20.04 -8.29
CA ALA A 55 -2.77 20.87 -7.10
C ALA A 55 -2.18 22.25 -7.39
N VAL A 56 -2.84 23.32 -6.96
CA VAL A 56 -2.39 24.70 -7.15
C VAL A 56 -2.43 25.43 -5.80
N ASN A 57 -1.44 26.29 -5.54
CA ASN A 57 -1.33 27.00 -4.28
C ASN A 57 -2.38 28.13 -4.10
N ASN A 58 -2.81 28.78 -5.18
CA ASN A 58 -3.71 29.93 -5.16
C ASN A 58 -4.67 29.91 -6.37
N PRO A 59 -5.96 30.29 -6.21
CA PRO A 59 -6.91 30.42 -7.32
C PRO A 59 -6.43 31.29 -8.50
N VAL A 60 -5.56 32.28 -8.30
CA VAL A 60 -5.01 33.10 -9.39
C VAL A 60 -4.22 32.24 -10.39
N TRP A 61 -3.39 31.32 -9.88
CA TRP A 61 -2.64 30.38 -10.71
C TRP A 61 -3.54 29.37 -11.41
N SER A 62 -4.68 29.01 -10.80
CA SER A 62 -5.67 28.14 -11.47
C SER A 62 -6.24 28.81 -12.72
N HIS A 63 -6.51 30.11 -12.68
CA HIS A 63 -7.01 30.84 -13.85
C HIS A 63 -5.93 30.95 -14.93
N HIS A 64 -4.69 31.28 -14.55
CA HIS A 64 -3.57 31.37 -15.48
C HIS A 64 -3.28 30.04 -16.18
N LEU A 65 -3.21 28.94 -15.42
CA LEU A 65 -2.96 27.60 -15.95
C LEU A 65 -4.13 27.05 -16.77
N MET A 66 -5.36 27.53 -16.53
CA MET A 66 -6.50 27.18 -17.38
C MET A 66 -6.31 27.70 -18.81
N MET A 67 -5.73 28.89 -18.98
CA MET A 67 -5.38 29.44 -20.29
C MET A 67 -4.19 28.71 -20.94
N LEU A 68 -3.21 28.29 -20.14
CA LEU A 68 -2.01 27.56 -20.60
C LEU A 68 -2.22 26.05 -20.75
N LYS A 69 -3.39 25.54 -20.39
CA LYS A 69 -3.77 24.13 -20.42
C LYS A 69 -3.44 23.41 -21.74
N PRO A 70 -3.77 23.94 -22.95
CA PRO A 70 -3.41 23.26 -24.20
C PRO A 70 -1.89 23.08 -24.34
N ILE A 71 -1.12 24.12 -24.05
CA ILE A 71 0.34 24.11 -24.13
C ILE A 71 0.93 23.09 -23.15
N LEU A 72 0.39 23.04 -21.93
CA LEU A 72 0.85 22.12 -20.89
C LEU A 72 0.55 20.67 -21.25
N MET A 73 -0.64 20.39 -21.82
CA MET A 73 -0.98 19.06 -22.32
C MET A 73 -0.05 18.60 -23.43
N ASP A 74 0.29 19.49 -24.37
CA ASP A 74 1.22 19.18 -25.45
C ASP A 74 2.62 18.89 -24.93
N LYS A 75 3.13 19.67 -23.97
CA LYS A 75 4.42 19.41 -23.31
C LYS A 75 4.45 18.04 -22.63
N ILE A 76 3.41 17.71 -21.86
CA ILE A 76 3.32 16.42 -21.16
C ILE A 76 3.27 15.25 -22.13
N ASN A 77 2.40 15.32 -23.15
CA ASN A 77 2.26 14.24 -24.13
C ASN A 77 3.50 14.09 -25.01
N THR A 78 4.21 15.19 -25.30
CA THR A 78 5.49 15.16 -26.02
C THR A 78 6.57 14.46 -25.19
N TYR A 79 6.67 14.78 -23.90
CA TYR A 79 7.62 14.14 -22.98
C TYR A 79 7.37 12.63 -22.84
N LEU A 80 6.11 12.21 -22.85
CA LEU A 80 5.74 10.80 -22.75
C LEU A 80 5.82 10.04 -24.08
N ASN A 81 5.99 10.73 -25.21
CA ASN A 81 5.86 10.19 -26.57
C ASN A 81 4.53 9.41 -26.79
N GLU A 82 3.49 9.70 -26.00
CA GLU A 82 2.19 9.03 -26.02
C GLU A 82 1.09 10.02 -25.57
N LYS A 83 -0.07 9.98 -26.23
CA LYS A 83 -1.24 10.80 -25.85
C LYS A 83 -1.95 10.19 -24.64
N LEU A 84 -1.41 10.45 -23.45
CA LEU A 84 -1.95 9.94 -22.19
C LEU A 84 -2.83 10.95 -21.43
N VAL A 85 -2.59 12.25 -21.62
CA VAL A 85 -3.34 13.32 -20.96
C VAL A 85 -4.25 14.01 -21.96
N PHE A 86 -5.56 13.89 -21.75
CA PHE A 86 -6.63 14.50 -22.56
C PHE A 86 -7.25 15.72 -21.89
N ASP A 87 -7.08 15.86 -20.57
CA ASP A 87 -7.69 16.92 -19.79
C ASP A 87 -6.84 17.22 -18.55
N ILE A 88 -6.91 18.45 -18.06
CA ILE A 88 -6.23 18.91 -16.86
C ILE A 88 -7.26 19.59 -15.95
N ARG A 89 -7.31 19.15 -14.69
CA ARG A 89 -8.15 19.72 -13.63
C ARG A 89 -7.29 20.32 -12.54
N PHE A 90 -7.68 21.51 -12.11
CA PHE A 90 -7.01 22.24 -11.05
C PHE A 90 -7.76 22.05 -9.74
N GLN A 91 -7.02 21.81 -8.66
CA GLN A 91 -7.55 21.71 -7.30
C GLN A 91 -6.71 22.60 -6.40
N ALA A 92 -7.36 23.47 -5.62
CA ALA A 92 -6.67 24.24 -4.59
C ALA A 92 -6.17 23.28 -3.49
N GLY A 93 -4.89 23.36 -3.14
CA GLY A 93 -4.28 22.48 -2.14
C GLY A 93 -2.89 22.92 -1.70
N ASN A 94 -2.45 22.43 -0.54
CA ASN A 94 -1.08 22.70 -0.05
C ASN A 94 -0.06 21.87 -0.84
N LEU A 95 0.87 22.53 -1.53
CA LEU A 95 1.89 21.91 -2.39
C LEU A 95 3.00 21.19 -1.63
N GLN A 96 3.21 21.51 -0.33
CA GLN A 96 4.26 20.88 0.49
C GLN A 96 4.14 19.36 0.59
N ASN A 97 2.94 18.81 0.47
CA ASN A 97 2.72 17.36 0.57
C ASN A 97 2.97 16.60 -0.75
N TYR A 98 3.24 17.31 -1.85
CA TYR A 98 3.35 16.70 -3.19
C TYR A 98 4.75 16.83 -3.79
N GLN A 99 5.58 17.72 -3.26
CA GLN A 99 6.96 17.84 -3.68
C GLN A 99 7.72 16.61 -3.20
N ASN A 100 8.31 15.85 -4.13
CA ASN A 100 9.35 14.88 -3.80
C ASN A 100 10.60 15.67 -3.39
N ASN A 101 10.55 16.32 -2.23
CA ASN A 101 11.73 16.94 -1.67
C ASN A 101 12.71 15.80 -1.38
N GLN A 102 13.94 15.93 -1.87
CA GLN A 102 15.01 14.96 -1.57
C GLN A 102 15.24 14.81 -0.04
N GLU A 103 14.71 15.76 0.74
CA GLU A 103 14.73 15.79 2.21
C GLU A 103 13.71 14.86 2.89
N ASP A 104 12.76 14.25 2.17
CA ASP A 104 11.91 13.17 2.73
C ASP A 104 12.68 11.84 2.91
N GLY A 105 13.98 11.85 2.64
CA GLY A 105 14.89 10.86 3.16
C GLY A 105 14.84 10.91 4.68
N VAL A 106 14.02 10.05 5.29
CA VAL A 106 14.21 9.62 6.67
C VAL A 106 15.71 9.45 6.84
N ASN A 107 16.33 10.20 7.74
CA ASN A 107 17.75 10.05 8.06
C ASN A 107 17.89 8.69 8.73
N ILE A 108 17.92 7.62 7.93
CA ILE A 108 18.21 6.27 8.36
C ILE A 108 19.69 6.33 8.65
N PRO A 109 20.12 6.20 9.93
CA PRO A 109 21.52 6.15 10.23
C PRO A 109 22.14 5.03 9.40
N LEU A 110 23.01 5.40 8.45
CA LEU A 110 23.76 4.43 7.68
C LEU A 110 24.71 3.75 8.64
N LEU A 111 24.32 2.55 9.11
CA LEU A 111 25.19 1.73 9.95
C LEU A 111 26.49 1.49 9.20
N GLN A 112 27.58 1.97 9.79
CA GLN A 112 28.92 1.73 9.26
C GLN A 112 29.33 0.30 9.63
N PRO A 113 29.80 -0.52 8.67
CA PRO A 113 30.24 -1.87 8.96
C PRO A 113 31.43 -1.84 9.93
N ALA A 114 31.37 -2.64 10.99
CA ALA A 114 32.46 -2.75 11.95
C ALA A 114 33.69 -3.39 11.29
N LYS A 115 34.88 -3.00 11.72
CA LYS A 115 36.13 -3.68 11.31
C LYS A 115 36.15 -5.09 11.88
N LEU A 116 36.39 -6.07 11.02
CA LEU A 116 36.60 -7.47 11.39
C LEU A 116 38.08 -7.73 11.63
N ASN A 117 38.37 -8.59 12.60
CA ASN A 117 39.75 -8.99 12.93
C ASN A 117 40.23 -10.09 11.97
N SER A 118 41.55 -10.32 11.93
CA SER A 118 42.16 -11.35 11.07
C SER A 118 41.67 -12.77 11.38
N GLU A 119 41.37 -13.06 12.64
CA GLU A 119 40.82 -14.35 13.09
C GLU A 119 39.40 -14.57 12.55
N GLU A 120 38.53 -13.56 12.67
CA GLU A 120 37.16 -13.61 12.14
C GLU A 120 37.13 -13.80 10.61
N LEU A 121 38.09 -13.20 9.89
CA LEU A 121 38.24 -13.39 8.45
C LEU A 121 38.68 -14.82 8.10
N ALA A 122 39.57 -15.42 8.90
CA ALA A 122 40.02 -16.80 8.71
C ALA A 122 38.87 -17.80 8.94
N ASP A 123 38.06 -17.58 9.98
CA ASP A 123 36.89 -18.42 10.28
C ASP A 123 35.85 -18.37 9.15
N LEU A 124 35.59 -17.18 8.59
CA LEU A 124 34.70 -17.01 7.45
C LEU A 124 35.23 -17.71 6.18
N TRP A 125 36.55 -17.69 5.98
CA TRP A 125 37.18 -18.41 4.87
C TRP A 125 37.06 -19.93 5.03
N GLN A 126 37.16 -20.44 6.26
CA GLN A 126 36.91 -21.85 6.57
C GLN A 126 35.43 -22.21 6.40
N ALA A 127 34.50 -21.35 6.81
CA ALA A 127 33.05 -21.59 6.62
C ALA A 127 32.64 -21.73 5.15
N THR A 128 33.41 -21.15 4.23
CA THR A 128 33.19 -21.29 2.77
C THR A 128 33.97 -22.44 2.12
N ALA A 129 34.72 -23.23 2.89
CA ALA A 129 35.55 -24.32 2.36
C ALA A 129 34.74 -25.44 1.69
N ALA A 130 33.46 -25.61 2.04
CA ALA A 130 32.57 -26.58 1.42
C ALA A 130 32.21 -26.26 -0.04
N ILE A 131 32.49 -25.03 -0.51
CA ILE A 131 32.17 -24.58 -1.88
C ILE A 131 33.35 -24.93 -2.80
N GLN A 132 33.13 -25.86 -3.73
CA GLN A 132 34.16 -26.34 -4.66
C GLN A 132 34.51 -25.33 -5.77
N ASP A 133 33.55 -24.51 -6.21
CA ASP A 133 33.79 -23.46 -7.22
C ASP A 133 34.48 -22.25 -6.58
N ASP A 134 35.70 -21.95 -7.02
CA ASP A 134 36.53 -20.86 -6.51
C ASP A 134 35.93 -19.46 -6.76
N SER A 135 35.23 -19.27 -7.89
CA SER A 135 34.56 -17.99 -8.22
C SER A 135 33.36 -17.74 -7.30
N LEU A 136 32.56 -18.78 -7.07
CA LEU A 136 31.41 -18.72 -6.16
C LEU A 136 31.88 -18.56 -4.71
N ARG A 137 32.93 -19.29 -4.30
CA ARG A 137 33.51 -19.23 -2.96
C ARG A 137 33.96 -17.82 -2.60
N LYS A 138 34.71 -17.15 -3.50
CA LYS A 138 35.15 -15.76 -3.29
C LYS A 138 33.98 -14.79 -3.12
N LYS A 139 32.91 -14.95 -3.92
CA LYS A 139 31.70 -14.13 -3.80
C LYS A 139 30.95 -14.38 -2.50
N CYS A 140 30.75 -15.64 -2.11
CA CYS A 140 30.13 -16.01 -0.84
C CYS A 140 30.93 -15.51 0.35
N TYR A 141 32.26 -15.64 0.32
CA TYR A 141 33.16 -15.09 1.34
C TYR A 141 33.01 -13.58 1.49
N TYR A 142 32.99 -12.84 0.37
CA TYR A 142 32.78 -11.39 0.40
C TYR A 142 31.42 -11.00 1.00
N VAL A 143 30.35 -11.72 0.65
CA VAL A 143 29.01 -11.49 1.23
C VAL A 143 29.01 -11.75 2.73
N LEU A 144 29.64 -12.83 3.17
CA LEU A 144 29.74 -13.18 4.59
C LEU A 144 30.50 -12.11 5.38
N ILE A 145 31.63 -11.60 4.87
CA ILE A 145 32.37 -10.48 5.47
C ILE A 145 31.44 -9.27 5.70
N LYS A 146 30.66 -8.90 4.69
CA LYS A 146 29.74 -7.77 4.80
C LYS A 146 28.64 -8.05 5.81
N GLN A 147 28.12 -9.27 5.84
CA GLN A 147 27.08 -9.68 6.78
C GLN A 147 27.58 -9.67 8.24
N THR A 148 28.74 -10.24 8.54
CA THR A 148 29.32 -10.24 9.89
C THR A 148 29.69 -8.84 10.36
N ALA A 149 30.31 -8.03 9.48
CA ALA A 149 30.65 -6.65 9.81
C ALA A 149 29.42 -5.81 10.19
N LEU A 150 28.31 -5.99 9.45
CA LEU A 150 27.03 -5.35 9.76
C LEU A 150 26.38 -5.91 11.02
N HIS A 151 26.43 -7.22 11.24
CA HIS A 151 25.87 -7.85 12.45
C HIS A 151 26.58 -7.35 13.71
N LYS A 152 27.91 -7.27 13.68
CA LYS A 152 28.74 -6.75 14.78
C LYS A 152 28.44 -5.26 15.05
N ALA A 153 28.31 -4.44 14.01
CA ALA A 153 27.92 -3.04 14.14
C ALA A 153 26.52 -2.90 14.79
N LYS A 154 25.54 -3.72 14.36
CA LYS A 154 24.20 -3.74 14.98
C LYS A 154 24.24 -4.12 16.45
N GLN A 155 25.06 -5.10 16.83
CA GLN A 155 25.22 -5.49 18.23
C GLN A 155 25.86 -4.36 19.07
N GLN A 156 26.85 -3.66 18.53
CA GLN A 156 27.49 -2.51 19.20
C GLN A 156 26.51 -1.34 19.42
N GLU A 157 25.58 -1.13 18.50
CA GLU A 157 24.49 -0.15 18.63
C GLU A 157 23.30 -0.63 19.50
N GLY A 158 23.42 -1.78 20.17
CA GLY A 158 22.40 -2.27 21.11
C GLY A 158 21.13 -2.80 20.45
N TRP A 159 21.21 -3.26 19.20
CA TRP A 159 20.09 -3.93 18.54
C TRP A 159 19.70 -5.22 19.28
N LYS A 160 18.40 -5.52 19.32
CA LYS A 160 17.84 -6.66 20.07
C LYS A 160 17.38 -7.74 19.12
N SER A 161 17.34 -8.99 19.58
CA SER A 161 16.78 -10.09 18.78
C SER A 161 15.25 -9.98 18.72
N CYS A 162 14.69 -10.18 17.53
CA CYS A 162 13.25 -10.31 17.35
C CYS A 162 12.72 -11.45 18.20
N LYS A 163 11.64 -11.22 18.95
CA LYS A 163 11.02 -12.22 19.83
C LYS A 163 10.52 -13.51 19.15
N ARG A 164 10.49 -13.56 17.81
CA ARG A 164 9.91 -14.67 17.03
C ARG A 164 10.91 -15.40 16.12
N CYS A 165 11.82 -14.68 15.45
CA CYS A 165 12.75 -15.27 14.47
C CYS A 165 14.22 -14.94 14.73
N ASN A 166 14.54 -14.36 15.90
CA ASN A 166 15.89 -13.95 16.33
C ASN A 166 16.64 -12.93 15.45
N VAL A 167 16.04 -12.45 14.35
CA VAL A 167 16.60 -11.37 13.53
C VAL A 167 16.83 -10.12 14.38
N LEU A 168 18.00 -9.50 14.26
CA LEU A 168 18.32 -8.25 14.95
C LEU A 168 17.41 -7.11 14.46
N VAL A 169 16.75 -6.45 15.41
CA VAL A 169 15.86 -5.30 15.21
C VAL A 169 16.36 -4.09 15.99
N PRO A 170 16.06 -2.86 15.51
CA PRO A 170 16.38 -1.64 16.23
C PRO A 170 15.74 -1.66 17.63
N PRO A 171 16.33 -1.00 18.64
CA PRO A 171 15.84 -1.02 20.02
C PRO A 171 14.40 -0.51 20.19
N ALA A 172 13.92 0.32 19.26
CA ALA A 172 12.54 0.82 19.22
C ALA A 172 11.51 -0.23 18.75
N GLN A 173 11.95 -1.36 18.19
CA GLN A 173 11.09 -2.39 17.60
C GLN A 173 11.16 -3.71 18.38
N VAL A 174 10.02 -4.37 18.54
CA VAL A 174 9.91 -5.67 19.25
C VAL A 174 9.96 -6.87 18.29
N TYR A 175 9.42 -6.68 17.08
CA TYR A 175 9.38 -7.68 16.03
C TYR A 175 10.02 -7.12 14.76
N CYS A 176 10.65 -7.98 13.96
CA CYS A 176 11.12 -7.59 12.64
C CYS A 176 9.92 -7.30 11.72
N THR A 177 10.15 -6.62 10.60
CA THR A 177 9.09 -6.24 9.65
C THR A 177 8.24 -7.44 9.23
N ILE A 178 8.87 -8.58 8.94
CA ILE A 178 8.21 -9.80 8.50
C ILE A 178 7.34 -10.37 9.63
N CYS A 179 7.91 -10.63 10.81
CA CYS A 179 7.17 -11.17 11.95
C CYS A 179 6.08 -10.23 12.46
N SER A 180 6.27 -8.91 12.35
CA SER A 180 5.24 -7.92 12.67
C SER A 180 4.05 -8.03 11.72
N ILE A 181 4.30 -8.22 10.42
CA ILE A 181 3.25 -8.45 9.42
C ILE A 181 2.54 -9.77 9.69
N GLU A 182 3.27 -10.86 9.89
CA GLU A 182 2.70 -12.18 10.19
C GLU A 182 1.82 -12.15 11.44
N CYS A 183 2.31 -11.61 12.55
CA CYS A 183 1.55 -11.49 13.78
C CYS A 183 0.26 -10.65 13.60
N LYS A 184 0.33 -9.55 12.82
CA LYS A 184 -0.86 -8.76 12.44
C LYS A 184 -1.83 -9.55 11.57
N GLN A 185 -1.33 -10.43 10.70
CA GLN A 185 -2.17 -11.28 9.86
C GLN A 185 -2.83 -12.40 10.68
N GLU A 186 -2.09 -13.06 11.56
CA GLU A 186 -2.59 -14.10 12.47
C GLU A 186 -3.69 -13.57 13.38
N THR A 187 -3.44 -12.44 14.06
CA THR A 187 -4.45 -11.78 14.90
C THR A 187 -5.71 -11.44 14.10
N LYS A 188 -5.55 -10.87 12.91
CA LYS A 188 -6.68 -10.57 12.01
C LYS A 188 -7.43 -11.83 11.59
N GLN A 189 -6.72 -12.90 11.24
CA GLN A 189 -7.32 -14.17 10.84
C GLN A 189 -8.07 -14.81 12.02
N ALA A 190 -7.48 -14.81 13.22
CA ALA A 190 -8.11 -15.32 14.44
C ALA A 190 -9.41 -14.57 14.75
N ILE A 191 -9.40 -13.24 14.72
CA ILE A 191 -10.62 -12.43 14.88
C ILE A 191 -11.65 -12.76 13.80
N THR A 192 -11.21 -12.92 12.55
CA THR A 192 -12.11 -13.22 11.44
C THR A 192 -12.75 -14.60 11.59
N LYS A 193 -11.97 -15.62 11.99
CA LYS A 193 -12.47 -16.97 12.28
C LYS A 193 -13.51 -16.94 13.39
N LEU A 194 -13.20 -16.30 14.52
CA LEU A 194 -14.13 -16.14 15.65
C LEU A 194 -15.44 -15.44 15.25
N LEU A 195 -15.36 -14.36 14.46
CA LEU A 195 -16.57 -13.66 13.98
C LEU A 195 -17.32 -14.41 12.87
N THR A 196 -16.70 -15.42 12.26
CA THR A 196 -17.40 -16.29 11.29
C THR A 196 -18.20 -17.36 12.04
N GLU A 197 -17.65 -17.89 13.13
CA GLU A 197 -18.30 -18.91 13.98
C GLU A 197 -19.33 -18.29 14.94
N ALA A 198 -19.03 -17.14 15.52
CA ALA A 198 -19.88 -16.42 16.47
C ALA A 198 -20.00 -14.93 16.08
N PRO A 199 -20.87 -14.61 15.10
CA PRO A 199 -20.91 -13.29 14.49
C PRO A 199 -21.49 -12.16 15.38
N TRP A 200 -22.18 -12.52 16.47
CA TRP A 200 -22.75 -11.59 17.44
C TRP A 200 -21.76 -11.07 18.48
N LEU A 201 -20.53 -11.62 18.52
CA LEU A 201 -19.55 -11.28 19.56
C LEU A 201 -19.16 -9.79 19.50
N THR A 202 -19.10 -9.19 20.68
CA THR A 202 -18.65 -7.82 20.90
C THR A 202 -17.12 -7.76 21.01
N TYR A 203 -16.56 -6.55 20.89
CA TYR A 203 -15.12 -6.34 21.08
C TYR A 203 -14.62 -6.88 22.42
N LYS A 204 -15.39 -6.65 23.51
CA LYS A 204 -15.02 -7.10 24.86
C LYS A 204 -14.92 -8.63 24.94
N GLU A 205 -15.90 -9.33 24.36
CA GLU A 205 -15.92 -10.80 24.33
C GLU A 205 -14.79 -11.35 23.45
N VAL A 206 -14.56 -10.78 22.25
CA VAL A 206 -13.45 -11.23 21.39
C VAL A 206 -12.08 -10.99 22.04
N CYS A 207 -11.91 -9.89 22.77
CA CYS A 207 -10.66 -9.59 23.48
C CYS A 207 -10.30 -10.63 24.55
N GLN A 208 -11.28 -11.34 25.11
CA GLN A 208 -11.04 -12.44 26.06
C GLN A 208 -10.39 -13.66 25.40
N PHE A 209 -10.64 -13.88 24.11
CA PHE A 209 -10.06 -15.01 23.35
C PHE A 209 -8.80 -14.62 22.58
N VAL A 210 -8.78 -13.41 22.00
CA VAL A 210 -7.68 -12.92 21.18
C VAL A 210 -7.34 -11.49 21.62
N PRO A 211 -6.14 -11.25 22.20
CA PRO A 211 -5.73 -9.91 22.59
C PRO A 211 -5.61 -9.04 21.34
N CYS A 212 -6.52 -8.09 21.19
CA CYS A 212 -6.59 -7.23 20.02
C CYS A 212 -6.99 -5.80 20.39
N SER A 213 -6.55 -4.84 19.57
CA SER A 213 -6.96 -3.44 19.69
C SER A 213 -8.36 -3.21 19.07
N PRO A 214 -9.09 -2.16 19.49
CA PRO A 214 -10.39 -1.82 18.91
C PRO A 214 -10.31 -1.62 17.39
N ARG A 215 -9.22 -1.00 16.90
CA ARG A 215 -8.99 -0.78 15.47
C ARG A 215 -8.89 -2.10 14.70
N GLN A 216 -8.17 -3.09 15.22
CA GLN A 216 -8.03 -4.39 14.58
C GLN A 216 -9.37 -5.13 14.53
N PHE A 217 -10.13 -5.12 15.63
CA PHE A 217 -11.47 -5.72 15.68
C PHE A 217 -12.42 -5.08 14.66
N HIS A 218 -12.58 -3.75 14.69
CA HIS A 218 -13.50 -3.05 13.79
C HIS A 218 -13.08 -3.19 12.32
N ALA A 219 -11.78 -3.21 12.02
CA ALA A 219 -11.28 -3.46 10.67
C ALA A 219 -11.61 -4.87 10.17
N ALA A 220 -11.42 -5.90 11.01
CA ALA A 220 -11.77 -7.27 10.67
C ALA A 220 -13.28 -7.44 10.47
N LYS A 221 -14.08 -6.93 11.41
CA LYS A 221 -15.55 -6.93 11.34
C LYS A 221 -16.07 -6.23 10.08
N LYS A 222 -15.56 -5.03 9.78
CA LYS A 222 -15.93 -4.27 8.56
C LYS A 222 -15.60 -5.04 7.29
N ARG A 223 -14.44 -5.70 7.24
CA ARG A 223 -14.02 -6.49 6.08
C ARG A 223 -14.93 -7.71 5.87
N LEU A 224 -15.30 -8.40 6.95
CA LEU A 224 -16.23 -9.53 6.89
C LEU A 224 -17.63 -9.07 6.43
N VAL A 225 -18.15 -8.00 7.00
CA VAL A 225 -19.43 -7.38 6.59
C VAL A 225 -19.40 -6.98 5.11
N HIS A 226 -18.35 -6.30 4.65
CA HIS A 226 -18.20 -5.94 3.23
C HIS A 226 -18.15 -7.18 2.33
N LYS A 227 -17.44 -8.25 2.74
CA LYS A 227 -17.38 -9.51 1.99
C LYS A 227 -18.77 -10.13 1.84
N LEU A 228 -19.55 -10.21 2.92
CA LEU A 228 -20.91 -10.74 2.89
C LEU A 228 -21.85 -9.84 2.07
N ILE A 229 -21.76 -8.52 2.22
CA ILE A 229 -22.56 -7.57 1.44
C ILE A 229 -22.31 -7.71 -0.07
N HIS A 230 -21.06 -7.88 -0.49
CA HIS A 230 -20.74 -8.09 -1.90
C HIS A 230 -21.32 -9.40 -2.45
N ALA A 231 -21.41 -10.42 -1.61
CA ALA A 231 -21.92 -11.72 -2.00
C ALA A 231 -23.46 -11.82 -1.93
N LEU A 232 -24.16 -10.90 -1.26
CA LEU A 232 -25.64 -10.81 -1.25
C LEU A 232 -26.28 -10.76 -2.63
N PHE A 233 -25.57 -10.26 -3.66
CA PHE A 233 -26.09 -10.12 -5.02
C PHE A 233 -25.72 -11.28 -5.94
N GLN A 234 -25.02 -12.30 -5.44
CA GLN A 234 -24.63 -13.47 -6.21
C GLN A 234 -25.75 -14.53 -6.19
N PRO A 235 -25.97 -15.27 -7.29
CA PRO A 235 -26.92 -16.37 -7.32
C PRO A 235 -26.47 -17.48 -6.35
N GLY A 236 -27.39 -17.97 -5.49
CA GLY A 236 -27.11 -19.01 -4.49
C GLY A 236 -26.92 -18.53 -3.04
N TRP A 237 -27.39 -17.32 -2.71
CA TRP A 237 -27.29 -16.78 -1.35
C TRP A 237 -28.33 -17.39 -0.39
N ASP A 238 -27.86 -17.98 0.72
CA ASP A 238 -28.68 -18.68 1.72
C ASP A 238 -29.10 -17.78 2.91
N LYS A 239 -30.24 -18.11 3.55
CA LYS A 239 -30.79 -17.45 4.76
C LYS A 239 -29.78 -17.44 5.92
N LEU A 240 -28.92 -18.46 6.03
CA LEU A 240 -27.89 -18.53 7.06
C LEU A 240 -26.87 -17.38 6.94
N ASN A 241 -26.52 -17.00 5.71
CA ASN A 241 -25.60 -15.87 5.48
C ASN A 241 -26.28 -14.51 5.73
N GLU A 242 -27.60 -14.42 5.49
CA GLU A 242 -28.40 -13.23 5.84
C GLU A 242 -28.47 -13.05 7.37
N ALA A 243 -28.77 -14.11 8.11
CA ALA A 243 -28.75 -14.11 9.56
C ALA A 243 -27.36 -13.74 10.10
N THR A 244 -26.29 -14.32 9.54
CA THR A 244 -24.89 -14.02 9.89
C THR A 244 -24.55 -12.54 9.70
N LEU A 245 -24.96 -11.95 8.57
CA LEU A 245 -24.74 -10.54 8.30
C LEU A 245 -25.50 -9.64 9.30
N VAL A 246 -26.74 -9.99 9.61
CA VAL A 246 -27.57 -9.23 10.56
C VAL A 246 -26.99 -9.33 11.97
N MET A 247 -26.55 -10.53 12.41
CA MET A 247 -25.86 -10.72 13.69
C MET A 247 -24.57 -9.89 13.77
N LEU A 248 -23.77 -9.85 12.71
CA LEU A 248 -22.58 -8.99 12.66
C LEU A 248 -22.93 -7.52 12.79
N MET A 249 -23.96 -7.04 12.09
CA MET A 249 -24.29 -5.61 12.09
C MET A 249 -24.96 -5.16 13.40
N THR A 250 -25.79 -6.01 13.99
CA THR A 250 -26.64 -5.65 15.14
C THR A 250 -26.10 -6.14 16.48
N GLY A 251 -25.24 -7.16 16.49
CA GLY A 251 -24.77 -7.82 17.73
C GLY A 251 -25.83 -8.68 18.42
N VAL A 252 -26.95 -8.99 17.76
CA VAL A 252 -28.02 -9.83 18.31
C VAL A 252 -27.56 -11.29 18.36
N LYS A 253 -27.75 -11.94 19.51
CA LYS A 253 -27.43 -13.36 19.73
C LYS A 253 -28.42 -14.28 18.97
N PRO A 254 -28.02 -15.50 18.59
CA PRO A 254 -28.84 -16.39 17.75
C PRO A 254 -30.18 -16.76 18.40
N GLY A 255 -30.26 -16.82 19.74
CA GLY A 255 -31.53 -17.09 20.43
C GLY A 255 -32.56 -15.94 20.38
N ARG A 256 -32.22 -14.77 19.82
CA ARG A 256 -33.10 -13.60 19.72
C ARG A 256 -33.29 -13.10 18.29
N ILE A 257 -32.80 -13.85 17.30
CA ILE A 257 -32.92 -13.48 15.89
C ILE A 257 -34.16 -14.15 15.28
N ASN A 258 -34.97 -13.35 14.59
CA ASN A 258 -36.20 -13.81 13.95
C ASN A 258 -36.13 -13.50 12.44
N ASP A 259 -36.73 -14.34 11.60
CA ASP A 259 -36.75 -14.17 10.13
C ASP A 259 -37.25 -12.78 9.70
N THR A 260 -38.29 -12.27 10.36
CA THR A 260 -38.84 -10.92 10.09
C THR A 260 -37.82 -9.79 10.32
N MET A 261 -36.97 -9.94 11.34
CA MET A 261 -35.90 -8.98 11.62
C MET A 261 -34.81 -9.06 10.56
N VAL A 262 -34.47 -10.28 10.12
CA VAL A 262 -33.47 -10.51 9.08
C VAL A 262 -33.93 -9.88 7.76
N ASP A 263 -35.14 -10.19 7.31
CA ASP A 263 -35.72 -9.68 6.06
C ASP A 263 -35.80 -8.15 6.06
N THR A 264 -36.19 -7.55 7.18
CA THR A 264 -36.29 -6.08 7.32
C THR A 264 -34.92 -5.40 7.18
N VAL A 265 -33.89 -5.94 7.84
CA VAL A 265 -32.54 -5.35 7.82
C VAL A 265 -31.90 -5.56 6.45
N ILE A 266 -32.02 -6.76 5.87
CA ILE A 266 -31.49 -7.07 4.54
C ILE A 266 -32.20 -6.23 3.46
N GLY A 267 -33.51 -6.07 3.54
CA GLY A 267 -34.28 -5.20 2.63
C GLY A 267 -33.76 -3.76 2.65
N LYS A 268 -33.55 -3.18 3.84
CA LYS A 268 -32.96 -1.84 3.99
C LYS A 268 -31.56 -1.73 3.38
N ILE A 269 -30.74 -2.78 3.51
CA ILE A 269 -29.39 -2.83 2.93
C ILE A 269 -29.46 -2.88 1.39
N LYS A 270 -30.30 -3.75 0.82
CA LYS A 270 -30.51 -3.87 -0.63
C LYS A 270 -30.98 -2.55 -1.24
N VAL A 271 -31.95 -1.86 -0.62
CA VAL A 271 -32.44 -0.54 -1.07
C VAL A 271 -31.33 0.52 -1.06
N ARG A 272 -30.61 0.66 0.05
CA ARG A 272 -29.52 1.66 0.17
C ARG A 272 -28.39 1.42 -0.83
N LEU A 273 -28.09 0.16 -1.15
CA LEU A 273 -27.07 -0.20 -2.13
C LEU A 273 -27.57 0.06 -3.56
N ALA A 274 -28.83 -0.27 -3.88
CA ALA A 274 -29.45 0.05 -5.16
C ALA A 274 -29.49 1.55 -5.43
N GLU A 275 -29.85 2.38 -4.43
CA GLU A 275 -29.80 3.84 -4.53
C GLU A 275 -28.40 4.38 -4.80
N LYS A 276 -27.37 3.80 -4.15
CA LYS A 276 -25.96 4.18 -4.38
C LYS A 276 -25.48 3.84 -5.79
N VAL A 277 -25.91 2.71 -6.34
CA VAL A 277 -25.62 2.31 -7.73
C VAL A 277 -26.35 3.24 -8.70
N ARG A 278 -27.63 3.54 -8.46
CA ARG A 278 -28.46 4.44 -9.29
C ARG A 278 -27.93 5.88 -9.29
N ARG A 279 -27.44 6.38 -8.15
CA ARG A 279 -26.76 7.68 -8.09
C ARG A 279 -25.44 7.71 -8.86
N LYS A 280 -24.69 6.60 -8.91
CA LYS A 280 -23.46 6.51 -9.72
C LYS A 280 -23.75 6.43 -11.23
N SER A 281 -24.84 5.81 -11.66
CA SER A 281 -25.25 5.78 -13.07
C SER A 281 -25.74 7.15 -13.56
N HIS A 282 -26.42 7.93 -12.71
CA HIS A 282 -26.85 9.30 -13.04
C HIS A 282 -25.72 10.35 -13.08
N VAL A 283 -24.51 10.03 -12.61
CA VAL A 283 -23.33 10.93 -12.69
C VAL A 283 -22.52 10.69 -13.99
N SER A 284 -23.00 9.85 -14.90
CA SER A 284 -22.29 9.46 -16.14
C SER A 284 -22.95 9.91 -17.46
N ALA A 285 -23.77 10.95 -17.46
CA ALA A 285 -24.53 11.34 -18.66
C ALA A 285 -24.31 12.80 -19.16
N TYR A 286 -23.14 13.40 -18.90
CA TYR A 286 -22.77 14.62 -19.64
C TYR A 286 -21.29 14.62 -20.04
N ARG A 287 -21.03 14.01 -21.20
CA ARG A 287 -19.89 14.29 -22.09
C ARG A 287 -20.34 13.96 -23.52
N ARG A 288 -20.80 14.98 -24.25
CA ARG A 288 -20.39 15.18 -25.63
C ARG A 288 -19.41 16.34 -25.62
#